data_AF-A0A2C0EEW5-F1
#
_entry.id   AF-A0A2C0EEW5-F1
#
_cell.length_a   1.000
_cell.length_b   1.000
_cell.length_c   1.000
_cell.angle_alpha   90.00
_cell.angle_beta   90.00
_cell.angle_gamma   90.00
#
_symmetry.space_group_name_H-M   'P 1'
#
loop_
_entity.id
_entity.type
_entity.pdbx_description
1 polymer ?
#
loop_
_entity_poly.entity_id
_entity_poly.type
_entity_poly.pdbx_seq_one_letter_code
_entity_poly.pdbx_strand_id
1 'polypeptide(L)'
;MAVPLLTTYPTYLPNYIAENGDFPRGYEFSYGTSLSTPTVSAVAALILTEYKEEKLKNLSINEIQNIMYQTTLKSGTNRKEKFSGRGTVDAYEALNLINNK
;
A
#
# COMPACT_ATOMS: atom_id res chain seq x y z
N MET A 1 -2.72 -10.62 -7.27
CA MET A 1 -3.70 -11.14 -6.30
C MET A 1 -4.08 -9.96 -5.43
N ALA A 2 -5.34 -9.54 -5.45
CA ALA A 2 -5.79 -8.40 -4.63
C ALA A 2 -6.05 -8.91 -3.21
N VAL A 3 -5.44 -8.27 -2.21
CA VAL A 3 -5.70 -8.55 -0.81
C VAL A 3 -7.00 -7.81 -0.43
N PRO A 4 -7.96 -8.44 0.27
CA PRO A 4 -9.12 -7.73 0.78
C PRO A 4 -8.68 -6.64 1.74
N LEU A 5 -9.15 -5.42 1.51
CA LEU A 5 -8.80 -4.22 2.26
C LEU A 5 -10.02 -3.72 2.99
N LEU A 6 -9.82 -3.25 4.22
CA LEU A 6 -10.84 -2.54 4.97
C LEU A 6 -10.98 -1.14 4.36
N THR A 7 -12.18 -0.81 3.92
CA THR A 7 -12.47 0.46 3.24
C THR A 7 -13.64 1.16 3.90
N THR A 8 -13.72 2.47 3.76
CA THR A 8 -14.89 3.24 4.20
C THR A 8 -16.06 3.01 3.26
N TYR A 9 -17.24 2.80 3.83
CA TYR A 9 -18.49 2.60 3.10
C TYR A 9 -19.55 3.64 3.55
N PRO A 10 -20.42 4.13 2.66
CA PRO A 10 -21.47 5.07 3.05
C PRO A 10 -22.39 4.51 4.13
N THR A 11 -22.57 5.25 5.24
CA THR A 11 -23.37 4.80 6.39
C THR A 11 -24.88 4.75 6.16
N TYR A 12 -25.35 5.38 5.07
CA TYR A 12 -26.76 5.46 4.69
C TYR A 12 -27.16 4.40 3.63
N LEU A 13 -26.20 3.65 3.09
CA LEU A 13 -26.48 2.56 2.15
C LEU A 13 -26.51 1.22 2.89
N PRO A 14 -27.37 0.26 2.46
CA PRO A 14 -27.36 -1.09 3.00
C PRO A 14 -26.00 -1.76 2.76
N ASN A 15 -25.42 -2.32 3.81
CA ASN A 15 -24.14 -3.02 3.74
C ASN A 15 -24.32 -4.42 4.31
N TYR A 16 -24.69 -5.37 3.45
CA TYR A 16 -25.04 -6.72 3.89
C TYR A 16 -23.87 -7.49 4.49
N ILE A 17 -22.61 -7.17 4.15
CA ILE A 17 -21.44 -7.84 4.73
C ILE A 17 -21.18 -7.33 6.15
N ALA A 18 -21.24 -6.01 6.36
CA ALA A 18 -21.11 -5.40 7.69
C ALA A 18 -22.36 -5.62 8.56
N GLU A 19 -23.55 -5.74 7.97
CA GLU A 19 -24.81 -5.98 8.69
C GLU A 19 -24.96 -7.42 9.18
N ASN A 20 -24.35 -8.39 8.50
CA ASN A 20 -24.37 -9.81 8.90
C ASN A 20 -23.08 -10.26 9.61
N GLY A 21 -22.10 -9.38 9.77
CA GLY A 21 -20.86 -9.62 10.52
C GLY A 21 -20.68 -8.62 11.66
N ASP A 22 -19.65 -8.80 12.48
CA ASP A 22 -19.34 -7.88 13.60
C ASP A 22 -18.64 -6.57 13.14
N PHE A 23 -18.88 -6.10 11.91
CA PHE A 23 -18.22 -4.90 11.39
C PHE A 23 -19.03 -3.63 11.65
N PRO A 24 -18.41 -2.54 12.14
CA PRO A 24 -19.12 -1.29 12.35
C PRO A 24 -19.62 -0.71 11.02
N ARG A 25 -20.83 -0.13 11.04
CA ARG A 25 -21.33 0.66 9.91
C ARG A 25 -20.34 1.77 9.57
N GLY A 26 -20.16 2.00 8.27
CA GLY A 26 -19.15 2.91 7.76
C GLY A 26 -17.90 2.22 7.22
N TYR A 27 -17.81 0.89 7.35
CA TYR A 27 -16.70 0.10 6.84
C TYR A 27 -17.16 -1.15 6.10
N GLU A 28 -16.38 -1.57 5.11
CA GLU A 28 -16.59 -2.84 4.41
C GLU A 28 -15.27 -3.44 3.93
N PHE A 29 -15.22 -4.77 3.86
CA PHE A 29 -14.15 -5.46 3.15
C PHE A 29 -14.42 -5.41 1.66
N SER A 30 -13.50 -4.77 0.95
CA SER A 30 -13.56 -4.68 -0.51
C SER A 30 -12.26 -5.19 -1.13
N TYR A 31 -12.31 -5.50 -2.41
CA TYR A 31 -11.16 -5.98 -3.15
C TYR A 31 -11.18 -5.38 -4.56
N GLY A 32 -10.00 -5.11 -5.10
CA GLY A 32 -9.86 -4.56 -6.45
C GLY A 32 -8.56 -3.79 -6.62
N THR A 33 -8.13 -3.64 -7.86
CA THR A 33 -6.94 -2.83 -8.19
C THR A 33 -7.13 -1.35 -7.84
N SER A 34 -8.38 -0.88 -7.84
CA SER A 34 -8.78 0.45 -7.35
C SER A 34 -8.37 0.71 -5.90
N LEU A 35 -8.25 -0.33 -5.07
CA LEU A 35 -7.81 -0.23 -3.67
C LEU A 35 -6.29 -0.43 -3.52
N SER A 36 -5.65 -1.08 -4.50
CA SER A 36 -4.18 -1.17 -4.53
C SER A 36 -3.54 0.20 -4.80
N THR A 37 -4.15 1.02 -5.66
CA THR A 37 -3.65 2.38 -5.96
C THR A 37 -3.48 3.27 -4.72
N PRO A 38 -4.50 3.50 -3.88
CA PRO A 38 -4.34 4.33 -2.67
C PRO A 38 -3.35 3.71 -1.67
N THR A 39 -3.25 2.38 -1.61
CA THR A 39 -2.24 1.70 -0.77
C THR A 39 -0.82 2.04 -1.20
N VAL A 40 -0.53 1.96 -2.51
CA VAL A 40 0.78 2.35 -3.07
C VAL A 40 1.05 3.84 -2.87
N SER A 41 0.04 4.69 -3.05
CA SER A 41 0.15 6.14 -2.78
C SER A 41 0.47 6.44 -1.32
N ALA A 42 -0.13 5.71 -0.37
CA ALA A 42 0.17 5.86 1.05
C ALA A 42 1.62 5.50 1.36
N VAL A 43 2.16 4.43 0.78
CA VAL A 43 3.59 4.07 0.95
C VAL A 43 4.52 5.16 0.42
N ALA A 44 4.22 5.73 -0.75
CA ALA A 44 5.00 6.85 -1.29
C ALA A 44 4.94 8.09 -0.39
N ALA A 45 3.78 8.37 0.20
CA ALA A 45 3.61 9.46 1.14
C ALA A 45 4.41 9.25 2.44
N LEU A 46 4.46 8.02 2.96
CA LEU A 46 5.29 7.66 4.11
C LEU A 46 6.78 7.87 3.82
N ILE A 47 7.26 7.39 2.67
CA ILE A 47 8.66 7.60 2.23
C ILE A 47 9.01 9.09 2.15
N LEU A 48 8.12 9.88 1.55
CA LEU A 48 8.31 11.33 1.41
C LEU A 48 8.35 12.06 2.76
N THR A 49 7.52 11.62 3.71
CA THR A 49 7.42 12.24 5.03
C THR A 49 8.65 11.91 5.86
N GLU A 50 8.99 10.63 5.98
CA GLU A 50 10.15 10.15 6.73
C GLU A 50 11.45 10.77 6.23
N TYR A 51 11.65 10.78 4.90
CA TYR A 51 12.89 11.31 4.33
C TYR A 51 13.06 12.83 4.54
N LYS A 52 11.95 13.58 4.55
CA LYS A 52 11.97 15.02 4.84
C LYS A 52 12.33 15.30 6.29
N GLU A 53 11.80 14.51 7.21
CA GLU A 53 12.09 14.64 8.64
C GLU A 53 13.56 14.34 8.94
N GLU A 54 14.11 13.30 8.33
CA GLU A 54 15.50 12.86 8.58
C GLU A 54 16.57 13.71 7.86
N LYS A 55 16.31 14.15 6.61
CA LYS A 55 17.39 14.63 5.71
C LYS A 55 17.22 16.05 5.19
N LEU A 56 16.15 16.77 5.59
CA LEU A 56 15.83 18.14 5.17
C LEU A 56 15.92 18.36 3.64
N LYS A 57 15.77 17.29 2.84
CA LYS A 57 15.93 17.29 1.39
C LYS A 57 14.74 16.61 0.72
N ASN A 58 14.34 17.12 -0.45
CA ASN A 58 13.30 16.50 -1.26
C ASN A 58 13.86 15.34 -2.08
N LEU A 59 13.17 14.20 -2.04
CA LEU A 59 13.39 13.10 -2.98
C LEU A 59 12.82 13.44 -4.35
N SER A 60 13.53 13.04 -5.40
CA SER A 60 12.98 12.99 -6.75
C SER A 60 12.02 11.80 -6.90
N ILE A 61 11.13 11.89 -7.89
CA ILE A 61 10.18 10.81 -8.21
C ILE A 61 10.91 9.48 -8.47
N ASN A 62 12.05 9.52 -9.17
CA ASN A 62 12.83 8.34 -9.48
C ASN A 62 13.44 7.70 -8.23
N GLU A 63 13.87 8.50 -7.25
CA GLU A 63 14.39 7.97 -5.99
C GLU A 63 13.30 7.28 -5.16
N ILE A 64 12.10 7.86 -5.10
CA ILE A 64 10.94 7.26 -4.42
C ILE A 64 10.60 5.91 -5.08
N GLN A 65 10.50 5.89 -6.42
CA GLN A 65 10.24 4.66 -7.17
C GLN A 65 11.32 3.61 -6.91
N ASN A 66 12.60 4.00 -6.89
CA ASN A 66 13.70 3.08 -6.63
C ASN A 66 13.65 2.49 -5.22
N ILE A 67 13.34 3.29 -4.19
CA ILE A 67 13.13 2.79 -2.83
C ILE A 67 12.02 1.74 -2.84
N MET A 68 10.86 2.07 -3.39
CA MET A 68 9.71 1.16 -3.44
C MET A 68 10.03 -0.13 -4.20
N TYR A 69 10.80 -0.07 -5.29
CA TYR A 69 11.21 -1.25 -6.07
C TYR A 69 12.25 -2.12 -5.37
N GLN A 70 13.11 -1.53 -4.55
CA GLN A 70 14.13 -2.27 -3.79
C GLN A 70 13.52 -3.03 -2.62
N THR A 71 12.46 -2.49 -2.03
CA THR A 71 11.83 -3.03 -0.82
C THR A 71 10.60 -3.87 -1.10
N THR A 72 10.26 -4.15 -2.36
CA THR A 72 9.12 -5.00 -2.68
C THR A 72 9.31 -6.43 -2.19
N LEU A 73 8.25 -7.01 -1.64
CA LEU A 73 8.17 -8.45 -1.41
C LEU A 73 8.14 -9.18 -2.76
N LYS A 74 9.17 -9.99 -3.01
CA LYS A 74 9.27 -10.82 -4.23
C LYS A 74 8.26 -11.94 -4.15
N SER A 75 7.42 -12.09 -5.19
CA SER A 75 6.53 -13.23 -5.29
C SER A 75 7.34 -14.45 -5.71
N GLY A 76 7.48 -15.45 -4.83
CA GLY A 76 8.43 -16.57 -4.95
C GLY A 76 8.25 -17.56 -6.11
N THR A 77 7.62 -17.18 -7.23
CA THR A 77 7.56 -18.03 -8.43
C THR A 77 7.69 -17.20 -9.72
N ASN A 78 8.58 -17.64 -10.63
CA ASN A 78 8.90 -16.98 -11.91
C ASN A 78 7.67 -16.70 -12.82
N ARG A 79 6.56 -17.44 -12.65
CA ARG A 79 5.30 -17.20 -13.38
C ARG A 79 4.51 -15.98 -12.87
N LYS A 80 4.69 -15.55 -11.62
CA LYS A 80 3.98 -14.42 -11.00
C LYS A 80 4.63 -13.06 -11.29
N GLU A 81 5.90 -13.04 -11.71
CA GLU A 81 6.63 -11.81 -12.03
C GLU A 81 5.99 -11.06 -13.21
N LYS A 82 5.48 -11.77 -14.21
CA LYS A 82 4.82 -11.15 -15.38
C LYS A 82 3.55 -10.37 -15.02
N PHE A 83 2.86 -10.72 -13.93
CA PHE A 83 1.58 -10.12 -13.55
C PHE A 83 1.67 -9.17 -12.35
N SER A 84 2.74 -9.24 -11.57
CA SER A 84 2.89 -8.49 -10.32
C SER A 84 3.87 -7.30 -10.45
N GLY A 85 4.39 -7.06 -11.66
CA GLY A 85 5.40 -6.04 -11.89
C GLY A 85 6.65 -6.29 -11.04
N ARG A 86 7.09 -5.27 -10.30
CA ARG A 86 8.27 -5.37 -9.42
C ARG A 86 8.02 -6.15 -8.13
N GLY A 87 6.76 -6.38 -7.76
CA GLY A 87 6.37 -7.09 -6.53
C GLY A 87 5.32 -6.34 -5.73
N THR A 88 5.08 -6.77 -4.49
CA THR A 88 4.16 -6.10 -3.57
C THR A 88 4.91 -5.02 -2.80
N VAL A 89 4.38 -3.80 -2.74
CA VAL A 89 4.96 -2.72 -1.95
C VAL A 89 4.96 -3.06 -0.47
N ASP A 90 6.06 -2.74 0.22
CA ASP A 90 6.23 -2.95 1.65
C ASP A 90 6.66 -1.64 2.31
N ALA A 91 5.79 -1.10 3.17
CA ALA A 91 6.03 0.15 3.87
C ALA A 91 7.13 0.01 4.92
N TYR A 92 7.16 -1.11 5.64
CA TYR A 92 8.10 -1.34 6.72
C TYR A 92 9.52 -1.44 6.18
N GLU A 93 9.72 -2.27 5.15
CA GLU A 93 11.03 -2.39 4.51
C GLU A 93 11.48 -1.08 3.87
N ALA A 94 10.55 -0.31 3.26
CA ALA A 94 10.84 1.00 2.69
C ALA A 94 11.35 2.01 3.73
N LEU A 95 10.67 2.12 4.87
CA LEU A 95 11.07 2.99 5.98
C LEU A 95 12.38 2.52 6.61
N ASN A 96 12.54 1.21 6.81
CA ASN A 96 13.77 0.62 7.33
C ASN A 96 14.98 0.91 6.43
N LEU A 97 14.80 0.90 5.10
CA LEU A 97 15.84 1.29 4.15
C LEU A 97 16.19 2.79 4.22
N ILE A 98 15.22 3.66 4.53
CA ILE A 98 15.45 5.10 4.68
C ILE A 98 16.23 5.39 5.95
N ASN A 99 15.84 4.75 7.06
CA ASN A 99 16.36 5.04 8.40
C ASN A 99 17.75 4.41 8.64
N ASN A 100 18.08 3.32 7.94
CA ASN A 100 19.41 2.69 8.03
C ASN A 100 20.41 3.19 6.96
N LYS A 101 20.07 4.23 6.19
CA LYS A 101 20.94 4.85 5.18
C LYS A 101 21.56 6.14 5.70
#